data_AF-A0A2D4IZ80-F1
#
_entry.id   AF-A0A2D4IZ80-F1
#
_cell.length_a   1.000
_cell.length_b   1.000
_cell.length_c   1.000
_cell.angle_alpha   90.00
_cell.angle_beta   90.00
_cell.angle_gamma   90.00
#
_symmetry.space_group_name_H-M   'P 1'
#
loop_
_entity.id
_entity.type
_entity.pdbx_description
1 polymer ?
#
loop_
_entity_poly.entity_id
_entity_poly.type
_entity_poly.pdbx_seq_one_letter_code
_entity_poly.pdbx_strand_id
1 'polypeptide(L)'
;MMRTNRNVEKKNLLDNYGDLFTENIMFCGLAGFSEFFQTSWLDRILNWQEQEKGCFWMYTFPSDEGHVRRRPKRSEKFVEGGCSSHNTAVAVGALGGFLLYGTS
;
A
#
# COMPACT_ATOMS: atom_id res chain seq x y z
N MET A 1 10.20 0.70 -8.97
CA MET A 1 9.46 0.49 -7.71
C MET A 1 10.38 0.66 -6.49
N MET A 2 11.45 -0.13 -6.32
CA MET A 2 12.34 -0.04 -5.13
C MET A 2 12.93 1.37 -4.88
N ARG A 3 13.49 2.00 -5.91
CA ARG A 3 14.01 3.39 -5.81
C ARG A 3 12.94 4.37 -5.35
N THR A 4 11.68 4.18 -5.77
CA THR A 4 10.55 5.01 -5.36
C THR A 4 10.29 4.85 -3.86
N ASN A 5 10.17 3.63 -3.36
CA ASN A 5 9.91 3.37 -1.95
C ASN A 5 11.03 3.92 -1.06
N ARG A 6 12.31 3.67 -1.41
CA ARG A 6 13.45 4.24 -0.68
C ARG A 6 13.45 5.77 -0.68
N ASN A 7 13.04 6.41 -1.77
CA ASN A 7 12.94 7.87 -1.83
C ASN A 7 11.80 8.41 -0.95
N VAL A 8 10.66 7.73 -0.93
CA VAL A 8 9.52 8.07 -0.06
C VAL A 8 9.91 7.96 1.41
N GLU A 9 10.55 6.85 1.79
CA GLU A 9 11.07 6.63 3.14
C GLU A 9 12.12 7.69 3.52
N LYS A 10 13.13 7.91 2.68
CA LYS A 10 14.21 8.89 2.94
C LYS A 10 13.69 10.31 3.10
N LYS A 11 12.60 10.67 2.41
CA LYS A 11 11.98 11.99 2.50
C LYS A 11 10.90 12.08 3.57
N ASN A 12 10.65 11.00 4.31
CA ASN A 12 9.58 10.88 5.29
C ASN A 12 8.19 11.24 4.74
N LEU A 13 7.89 10.77 3.51
CA LEU A 13 6.64 11.03 2.81
C LEU A 13 5.69 9.82 2.83
N LEU A 14 5.93 8.85 3.72
CA LEU A 14 5.19 7.59 3.79
C LEU A 14 3.68 7.81 3.93
N ASP A 15 3.25 8.76 4.77
CA ASP A 15 1.83 9.03 4.98
C ASP A 15 1.14 9.57 3.73
N ASN A 16 1.86 10.27 2.85
CA ASN A 16 1.31 10.80 1.60
C ASN A 16 1.28 9.75 0.49
N TYR A 17 2.27 8.83 0.48
CA TYR A 17 2.49 7.85 -0.57
C TYR A 17 2.15 6.42 -0.12
N GLY A 18 1.41 6.24 0.98
CA GLY A 18 1.22 4.94 1.62
C GLY A 18 0.61 3.91 0.66
N ASP A 19 -0.35 4.33 -0.17
CA ASP A 19 -0.96 3.51 -1.21
C ASP A 19 0.09 2.95 -2.19
N LEU A 20 0.71 3.82 -2.98
CA LEU A 20 1.74 3.45 -3.96
C LEU A 20 2.94 2.73 -3.32
N PHE A 21 3.31 3.11 -2.10
CA PHE A 21 4.39 2.49 -1.34
C PHE A 21 4.08 1.01 -1.07
N THR A 22 2.87 0.73 -0.60
CA THR A 22 2.43 -0.63 -0.29
C THR A 22 2.13 -1.44 -1.55
N GLU A 23 1.60 -0.81 -2.60
CA GLU A 23 1.43 -1.42 -3.92
C GLU A 23 2.76 -1.95 -4.48
N ASN A 24 3.81 -1.13 -4.41
CA ASN A 24 5.14 -1.52 -4.86
C ASN A 24 5.68 -2.73 -4.07
N ILE A 25 5.43 -2.78 -2.75
CA ILE A 25 5.83 -3.90 -1.89
C ILE A 25 5.08 -5.17 -2.30
N MET A 26 3.75 -5.08 -2.44
CA MET A 26 2.91 -6.21 -2.82
C MET A 26 3.30 -6.75 -4.20
N PHE A 27 3.35 -5.90 -5.23
CA PHE A 27 3.64 -6.33 -6.60
C PHE A 27 5.05 -6.90 -6.75
N CYS A 28 6.07 -6.19 -6.26
CA CYS A 28 7.44 -6.66 -6.41
C CYS A 28 7.74 -7.85 -5.50
N GLY A 29 7.17 -7.89 -4.29
CA GLY A 29 7.28 -9.03 -3.40
C GLY A 29 6.70 -10.29 -4.03
N LEU A 30 5.50 -10.21 -4.62
CA LEU A 30 4.89 -11.32 -5.35
C LEU A 30 5.69 -11.74 -6.60
N ALA A 31 6.41 -10.80 -7.23
CA ALA A 31 7.31 -11.09 -8.34
C ALA A 31 8.67 -11.71 -7.91
N GLY A 32 8.91 -11.88 -6.60
CA GLY A 32 10.10 -12.55 -6.06
C GLY A 32 11.25 -11.61 -5.66
N PHE A 33 11.04 -10.29 -5.65
CA PHE A 33 12.04 -9.33 -5.16
C PHE A 33 11.97 -9.23 -3.63
N SER A 34 12.74 -10.08 -2.94
CA SER A 34 12.71 -10.16 -1.46
C SER A 34 13.18 -8.89 -0.77
N GLU A 35 13.89 -7.99 -1.45
CA GLU A 35 14.38 -6.74 -0.88
C GLU A 35 13.25 -5.78 -0.46
N PHE A 36 12.01 -6.05 -0.89
CA PHE A 36 10.82 -5.31 -0.45
C PHE A 36 10.31 -5.74 0.93
N PHE A 37 10.74 -6.89 1.45
CA PHE A 37 10.32 -7.39 2.76
C PHE A 37 11.20 -6.86 3.90
N GLN A 38 11.34 -5.54 3.97
CA GLN A 38 12.04 -4.87 5.07
C GLN A 38 11.14 -4.78 6.31
N THR A 39 11.66 -5.16 7.48
CA THR A 39 10.90 -5.13 8.74
C THR A 39 10.41 -3.74 9.11
N SER A 40 11.22 -2.70 8.86
CA SER A 40 10.80 -1.30 9.04
C SER A 40 9.59 -0.94 8.16
N TRP A 41 9.44 -1.55 6.98
CA TRP A 41 8.30 -1.31 6.09
C TRP A 41 7.07 -2.11 6.52
N LEU A 42 7.25 -3.32 7.05
CA LEU A 42 6.18 -4.08 7.69
C LEU A 42 5.54 -3.29 8.83
N ASP A 43 6.36 -2.73 9.72
CA ASP A 43 5.88 -1.91 10.85
C ASP A 43 5.04 -0.73 10.36
N ARG A 44 5.43 -0.09 9.24
CA ARG A 44 4.64 1.01 8.66
C ARG A 44 3.28 0.54 8.15
N ILE A 45 3.24 -0.59 7.45
CA ILE A 45 1.98 -1.15 6.94
C ILE A 45 1.04 -1.49 8.10
N LEU A 46 1.55 -2.16 9.14
CA LEU A 46 0.74 -2.53 10.32
C LEU A 46 0.21 -1.31 11.07
N ASN A 47 0.97 -0.21 11.13
CA ASN A 47 0.52 1.03 11.75
C ASN A 47 -0.59 1.75 10.96
N TRP A 48 -0.79 1.44 9.67
CA TRP A 48 -1.93 1.92 8.89
C TRP A 48 -3.18 1.04 9.02
N GLN A 49 -3.11 -0.04 9.80
CA GLN A 49 -4.28 -0.84 10.13
C GLN A 49 -5.17 -0.11 11.13
N GLU A 50 -6.46 0.00 10.80
CA GLU A 50 -7.47 0.48 11.73
C GLU A 50 -7.70 -0.57 12.82
N GLN A 51 -7.46 -0.20 14.07
CA GLN A 51 -7.34 -1.17 15.17
C GLN A 51 -8.65 -1.91 15.46
N GLU A 52 -9.80 -1.23 15.34
CA GLU A 52 -11.10 -1.83 15.65
C GLU A 52 -11.65 -2.69 14.51
N LYS A 53 -11.31 -2.34 13.27
CA LYS A 53 -11.92 -2.92 12.05
C LYS A 53 -10.99 -3.88 11.32
N GLY A 54 -9.69 -3.78 11.54
CA GLY A 54 -8.64 -4.57 10.87
C GLY A 54 -8.41 -4.21 9.40
N CYS A 55 -9.18 -3.28 8.85
CA CYS A 55 -9.02 -2.76 7.49
C CYS A 55 -7.86 -1.76 7.40
N PHE A 56 -7.48 -1.34 6.19
CA PHE A 56 -6.37 -0.39 6.00
C PHE A 56 -6.82 0.92 5.36
N TRP A 57 -6.24 2.01 5.85
CA TRP A 57 -6.42 3.35 5.29
C TRP A 57 -5.07 4.01 5.05
N MET A 58 -4.64 4.02 3.78
CA MET A 58 -3.48 4.79 3.32
C MET A 58 -3.95 5.97 2.48
N TYR A 59 -3.26 7.11 2.62
CA TYR A 59 -3.56 8.28 1.83
C TYR A 59 -3.28 7.99 0.35
N THR A 60 -4.31 8.12 -0.46
CA THR A 60 -4.18 8.16 -1.93
C THR A 60 -3.95 9.60 -2.32
N PHE A 61 -2.95 9.89 -3.15
CA PHE A 61 -2.81 11.23 -3.73
C PHE A 61 -4.13 11.66 -4.37
N PRO A 62 -4.50 12.95 -4.28
CA PRO A 62 -5.67 13.48 -4.98
C PRO A 62 -5.59 13.04 -6.44
N SER A 63 -6.57 12.26 -6.85
CA SER A 63 -6.66 11.75 -8.22
C SER A 63 -6.74 12.94 -9.16
N ASP A 64 -5.77 13.08 -10.07
CA ASP A 64 -5.84 13.86 -11.33
C ASP A 64 -7.01 14.85 -11.41
N GLU A 65 -7.00 15.90 -10.58
CA GLU A 65 -7.99 16.99 -10.69
C GLU A 65 -7.62 17.81 -11.93
N GLY A 66 -7.90 17.29 -13.12
CA GLY A 66 -7.58 17.96 -14.39
C GLY A 66 -7.46 17.08 -15.63
N HIS A 67 -7.34 15.75 -15.49
CA HIS A 67 -7.26 14.87 -16.66
C HIS A 67 -8.64 14.31 -17.02
N VAL A 68 -9.19 14.72 -18.17
CA VAL A 68 -10.40 14.12 -18.76
C VAL A 68 -10.10 12.66 -19.10
N ARG A 69 -10.43 11.74 -18.20
CA ARG A 69 -10.26 10.31 -18.45
C ARG A 69 -11.27 9.87 -19.49
N ARG A 70 -10.80 9.32 -20.62
CA ARG A 70 -11.65 8.68 -21.65
C ARG A 70 -12.51 7.53 -21.10
N ARG A 71 -12.15 6.97 -19.94
CA ARG A 71 -12.90 5.94 -19.22
C ARG A 71 -13.07 6.38 -17.77
N PRO A 72 -14.29 6.36 -17.20
CA PRO A 72 -14.48 6.64 -15.79
C PRO A 72 -13.76 5.56 -14.96
N LYS A 73 -12.97 5.98 -13.97
CA LYS A 73 -12.51 5.06 -12.91
C LYS A 73 -13.79 4.56 -12.23
N ARG A 74 -14.01 3.24 -12.21
CA ARG A 74 -15.08 2.69 -11.38
C ARG A 74 -14.77 3.10 -9.94
N SER A 75 -15.75 3.69 -9.24
CA SER A 75 -15.55 4.23 -7.89
C SER A 75 -14.78 3.24 -7.02
N GLU A 76 -13.96 3.78 -6.12
CA GLU A 76 -13.42 2.96 -5.03
C GLU A 76 -14.60 2.29 -4.30
N LYS A 77 -14.43 1.02 -3.93
CA LYS A 77 -15.42 0.32 -3.12
C LYS A 77 -15.00 0.48 -1.67
N PHE A 78 -15.90 0.98 -0.84
CA PHE A 78 -15.68 0.95 0.61
C PHE A 78 -16.07 -0.43 1.14
N VAL A 79 -15.22 -1.00 1.99
CA VAL A 79 -15.55 -2.19 2.79
C VAL A 79 -16.31 -1.76 4.04
N GLU A 80 -16.91 -2.74 4.72
CA GLU A 80 -17.56 -2.52 6.01
C GLU A 80 -16.59 -1.79 6.96
N GLY A 81 -17.09 -0.75 7.64
CA GLY A 81 -16.26 0.13 8.45
C GLY A 81 -15.68 1.35 7.71
N GLY A 82 -16.02 1.58 6.44
CA GLY A 82 -15.72 2.82 5.72
C GLY A 82 -14.29 2.89 5.15
N CYS A 83 -13.60 1.76 5.11
CA CYS A 83 -12.21 1.69 4.65
C CYS A 83 -12.14 1.42 3.14
N SER A 84 -11.02 1.78 2.52
CA SER A 84 -10.79 1.53 1.10
C SER A 84 -10.58 0.02 0.84
N SER A 85 -11.37 -0.56 -0.07
CA SER A 85 -11.20 -1.95 -0.51
C SER A 85 -9.85 -2.14 -1.18
N HIS A 86 -9.42 -1.17 -2.00
CA HIS A 86 -8.12 -1.17 -2.64
C HIS A 86 -6.98 -1.22 -1.62
N ASN A 87 -6.93 -0.27 -0.68
CA ASN A 87 -5.87 -0.20 0.32
C ASN A 87 -5.81 -1.48 1.16
N THR A 88 -6.98 -1.99 1.55
CA THR A 88 -7.08 -3.23 2.32
C THR A 88 -6.56 -4.41 1.52
N ALA A 89 -6.94 -4.56 0.25
CA ALA A 89 -6.47 -5.66 -0.60
C ALA A 89 -4.96 -5.58 -0.83
N VAL A 90 -4.43 -4.38 -1.10
CA VAL A 90 -3.00 -4.15 -1.33
C VAL A 90 -2.18 -4.45 -0.07
N ALA A 91 -2.62 -3.95 1.09
CA ALA A 91 -1.95 -4.19 2.36
C ALA A 91 -1.95 -5.69 2.72
N VAL A 92 -3.10 -6.36 2.61
CA VAL A 92 -3.19 -7.82 2.87
C VAL A 92 -2.31 -8.61 1.90
N GLY A 93 -2.24 -8.22 0.62
CA GLY A 93 -1.34 -8.83 -0.35
C GLY A 93 0.14 -8.66 0.01
N ALA A 94 0.54 -7.46 0.45
CA ALA A 94 1.90 -7.22 0.95
C ALA A 94 2.21 -8.06 2.20
N LEU A 95 1.30 -8.09 3.19
CA LEU A 95 1.45 -8.87 4.42
C LEU A 95 1.57 -10.37 4.14
N GLY A 96 0.81 -10.90 3.17
CA GLY A 96 0.96 -12.28 2.71
C GLY A 96 2.37 -12.57 2.20
N GLY A 97 2.97 -11.63 1.45
CA GLY A 97 4.37 -11.72 1.03
C GLY A 97 5.34 -11.77 2.21
N PHE A 98 5.16 -10.91 3.22
CA PHE A 98 5.96 -10.94 4.45
C PHE A 98 5.86 -12.27 5.20
N LEU A 99 4.67 -12.87 5.27
CA LEU A 99 4.49 -14.17 5.94
C LEU A 99 5.19 -15.31 5.18
N LEU A 100 5.25 -15.24 3.85
CA LEU A 100 5.84 -16.30 3.02
C LEU A 100 7.36 -16.17 2.86
N TYR A 101 7.89 -14.95 2.83
CA TYR A 101 9.28 -14.69 2.45
C TYR A 101 10.07 -13.82 3.45
N GLY A 102 9.41 -13.22 4.45
CA GLY A 102 10.05 -12.34 5.43
C GLY A 102 10.85 -13.05 6.53
N THR A 103 10.77 -14.38 6.61
CA THR A 103 11.48 -15.23 7.58
C THR A 103 12.60 -16.07 6.96
N SER A 104 12.89 -15.87 5.68
CA SER A 104 13.91 -16.62 4.91
C SER A 104 15.31 -16.02 5.02
#